data_AF-A0A7C1M6G2-F1
#
_entry.id   AF-A0A7C1M6G2-F1
#
_cell.length_a   1.000
_cell.length_b   1.000
_cell.length_c   1.000
_cell.angle_alpha   90.00
_cell.angle_beta   90.00
_cell.angle_gamma   90.00
#
_symmetry.space_group_name_H-M   'P 1'
#
loop_
_entity.id
_entity.type
_entity.pdbx_description
1 polymer ?
#
loop_
_entity_poly.entity_id
_entity_poly.type
_entity_poly.pdbx_seq_one_letter_code
_entity_poly.pdbx_strand_id
1 'polypeptide(L)'
;MPEASCPCGLNPSQQGLLDVLLAGNPRRAPSWTRTRYEFIVEYGWWYEPAPRPKGIRLGRKRQCFKNAFNLALDNASLTYCEGFVRDPSGSLLILHAWVTDGHGRAIDNTLREPPSAYAGVPFRTDFLNDYHLRNRAVICLLDDHLHDWPMLGELGDRPEEWLEPKGQGAARLLIGG
;
A
#
# COMPACT_ATOMS: atom_id res chain seq x y z
N MET A 1 3.64 35.21 18.00
CA MET A 1 2.86 35.00 16.76
C MET A 1 3.09 33.56 16.32
N PRO A 2 2.06 32.73 16.18
CA PRO A 2 2.25 31.40 15.60
C PRO A 2 2.36 31.58 14.09
N GLU A 3 3.49 31.14 13.53
CA GLU A 3 3.62 30.99 12.08
C GLU A 3 2.57 29.97 11.63
N ALA A 4 1.68 30.41 10.75
CA ALA A 4 0.74 29.53 10.08
C ALA A 4 1.56 28.56 9.21
N SER A 5 1.65 27.30 9.63
CA SER A 5 2.21 26.23 8.80
C SER A 5 1.35 26.07 7.54
N CYS A 6 1.98 26.22 6.38
CA CYS A 6 1.36 25.94 5.10
C CYS A 6 0.82 24.48 5.08
N PRO A 7 -0.47 24.21 4.81
CA PRO A 7 -1.05 22.87 4.92
C PRO A 7 -0.81 21.97 3.70
N CYS A 8 0.24 22.16 2.91
CA CYS A 8 0.48 21.34 1.71
C CYS A 8 1.98 21.17 1.40
N GLY A 9 2.59 20.13 1.95
CA GLY A 9 3.94 19.74 1.56
C GLY A 9 4.25 18.31 2.00
N LEU A 10 4.70 17.48 1.07
CA LEU A 10 5.26 16.17 1.39
C LEU A 10 6.49 16.37 2.28
N ASN A 11 6.62 15.56 3.32
CA ASN A 11 7.85 15.53 4.11
C ASN A 11 9.00 14.96 3.26
N PRO A 12 10.28 15.13 3.64
CA PRO A 12 11.41 14.67 2.83
C PRO A 12 11.40 13.17 2.50
N SER A 13 10.86 12.33 3.39
CA SER A 13 10.75 10.89 3.16
C SER A 13 9.63 10.55 2.18
N GLN A 14 8.50 11.26 2.25
CA GLN A 14 7.42 11.17 1.26
C GLN A 14 7.89 11.68 -0.10
N GLN A 15 8.59 12.82 -0.16
CA GLN A 15 9.14 13.34 -1.42
C GLN A 15 10.13 12.35 -2.05
N GLY A 16 11.10 11.84 -1.28
CA GLY A 16 12.06 10.86 -1.78
C GLY A 16 11.43 9.50 -2.13
N LEU A 17 10.27 9.15 -1.57
CA LEU A 17 9.48 8.01 -2.03
C LEU A 17 8.80 8.33 -3.37
N LEU A 18 8.13 9.47 -3.48
CA LEU A 18 7.45 9.91 -4.70
C LEU A 18 8.40 10.01 -5.89
N ASP A 19 9.59 10.57 -5.70
CA ASP A 19 10.60 10.71 -6.75
C ASP A 19 10.97 9.35 -7.35
N VAL A 20 11.10 8.31 -6.52
CA VAL A 20 11.41 6.96 -7.01
C VAL A 20 10.21 6.32 -7.70
N LEU A 21 9.00 6.54 -7.18
CA LEU A 21 7.77 6.05 -7.82
C LEU A 21 7.61 6.66 -9.23
N LEU A 22 7.87 7.96 -9.37
CA LEU A 22 7.80 8.68 -10.66
C LEU A 22 8.96 8.32 -11.60
N ALA A 23 10.16 8.06 -11.06
CA ALA A 23 11.30 7.62 -11.85
C ALA A 23 11.19 6.16 -12.32
N GLY A 24 10.17 5.42 -11.86
CA GLY A 24 9.96 4.00 -12.11
C GLY A 24 10.17 3.64 -13.58
N ASN A 25 11.35 3.07 -13.90
CA ASN A 25 11.69 2.70 -15.28
C ASN A 25 10.69 1.65 -15.79
N PRO A 26 9.84 1.97 -16.78
CA PRO A 26 8.83 1.04 -17.25
C PRO A 26 9.50 -0.09 -18.03
N ARG A 27 9.59 -1.28 -17.43
CA ARG A 27 9.78 -2.52 -18.18
C ARG A 27 8.41 -3.05 -18.55
N ARG A 28 7.92 -2.64 -19.72
CA ARG A 28 6.66 -3.14 -20.28
C ARG A 28 6.89 -4.54 -20.85
N ALA A 29 6.13 -5.51 -20.36
CA ALA A 29 5.92 -6.81 -20.95
C ALA A 29 4.62 -6.75 -21.75
N PRO A 30 4.38 -7.66 -22.71
CA PRO A 30 3.15 -7.66 -23.50
C PRO A 30 1.87 -7.80 -22.65
N SER A 31 1.97 -8.42 -21.47
CA SER A 31 0.84 -8.80 -20.61
C SER A 31 0.40 -7.76 -19.59
N TRP A 32 1.20 -6.72 -19.31
CA TRP A 32 0.85 -5.64 -18.38
C TRP A 32 0.96 -4.25 -19.03
N THR A 33 0.12 -3.32 -18.61
CA THR A 33 0.06 -1.97 -19.16
C THR A 33 0.88 -0.98 -18.35
N ARG A 34 1.14 -1.31 -17.08
CA ARG A 34 1.83 -0.44 -16.12
C ARG A 34 2.76 -1.22 -15.18
N THR A 35 3.72 -0.53 -14.58
CA THR A 35 4.55 -1.05 -13.48
C THR A 35 3.83 -0.93 -12.14
N ARG A 36 4.34 -1.63 -11.11
CA ARG A 36 3.88 -1.44 -9.72
C ARG A 36 3.98 0.02 -9.26
N TYR A 37 4.99 0.74 -9.71
CA TYR A 37 5.18 2.14 -9.34
C TYR A 37 4.11 3.03 -9.98
N GLU A 38 3.88 2.87 -11.28
CA GLU A 38 2.79 3.54 -12.00
C GLU A 38 1.42 3.22 -11.37
N PHE A 39 1.16 1.95 -11.02
CA PHE A 39 -0.07 1.57 -10.33
C PHE A 39 -0.26 2.31 -8.99
N ILE A 40 0.81 2.41 -8.19
CA ILE A 40 0.76 3.15 -6.93
C ILE A 40 0.57 4.65 -7.16
N VAL A 41 1.25 5.25 -8.14
CA VAL A 41 1.04 6.67 -8.48
C VAL A 41 -0.41 6.93 -8.92
N GLU A 42 -0.97 6.03 -9.73
CA GLU A 42 -2.32 6.15 -10.28
C GLU A 42 -3.42 5.96 -9.24
N TYR A 43 -3.30 4.98 -8.34
CA TYR A 43 -4.39 4.61 -7.43
C TYR A 43 -4.11 4.89 -5.96
N GLY A 44 -2.88 5.20 -5.58
CA GLY A 44 -2.46 5.18 -4.19
C GLY A 44 -2.69 6.48 -3.42
N TRP A 45 -2.43 6.35 -2.13
CA TRP A 45 -2.61 7.36 -1.10
C TRP A 45 -1.42 7.35 -0.14
N TRP A 46 -1.20 8.49 0.50
CA TRP A 46 -0.29 8.64 1.63
C TRP A 46 -0.94 8.14 2.91
N TYR A 47 -0.19 7.40 3.72
CA TYR A 47 -0.61 7.01 5.06
C TYR A 47 0.39 7.46 6.11
N GLU A 48 -0.14 7.93 7.22
CA GLU A 48 0.65 8.36 8.37
C GLU A 48 1.19 7.12 9.12
N PRO A 49 2.51 7.01 9.31
CA PRO A 49 3.09 5.95 10.12
C PRO A 49 2.54 6.01 11.55
N ALA A 50 1.94 4.92 12.04
CA ALA A 50 1.44 4.82 13.41
C ALA A 50 2.15 3.69 14.16
N PRO A 51 2.44 3.87 15.46
CA PRO A 51 2.83 2.75 16.32
C PRO A 51 1.75 1.67 16.29
N ARG A 52 2.17 0.40 16.31
CA ARG A 52 1.23 -0.72 16.38
C ARG A 52 0.33 -0.59 17.63
N PRO A 53 -1.01 -0.54 17.46
CA PRO A 53 -1.94 -0.44 18.58
C PRO A 53 -1.80 -1.59 19.59
N LYS A 54 -2.13 -1.30 20.85
CA LYS A 54 -2.22 -2.32 21.90
C LYS A 54 -3.24 -3.38 21.51
N GLY A 55 -2.87 -4.65 21.63
CA GLY A 55 -3.72 -5.80 21.26
C GLY A 55 -3.42 -6.39 19.88
N ILE A 56 -2.81 -5.63 18.97
CA ILE A 56 -2.34 -6.17 17.69
C ILE A 56 -0.97 -6.82 17.89
N ARG A 57 -0.90 -8.13 17.66
CA ARG A 57 0.34 -8.92 17.81
C ARG A 57 1.31 -8.64 16.67
N LEU A 58 2.60 -8.61 16.99
CA LEU A 58 3.65 -8.58 15.97
C LEU A 58 3.70 -9.96 15.29
N GLY A 59 3.49 -9.97 13.99
CA GLY A 59 3.59 -11.12 13.10
C GLY A 59 5.03 -11.48 12.73
N ARG A 60 5.18 -12.51 11.90
CA ARG A 60 6.50 -12.98 11.47
C ARG A 60 7.12 -12.00 10.49
N LYS A 61 8.42 -11.71 10.65
CA LYS A 61 9.19 -10.90 9.69
C LYS A 61 9.13 -11.51 8.29
N ARG A 62 9.17 -10.65 7.26
CA ARG A 62 9.10 -11.04 5.83
C ARG A 62 7.79 -11.73 5.42
N GLN A 63 6.73 -11.59 6.21
CA GLN A 63 5.40 -12.10 5.89
C GLN A 63 4.36 -10.97 5.90
N CYS A 64 4.74 -9.76 5.45
CA CYS A 64 3.89 -8.57 5.52
C CYS A 64 2.53 -8.76 4.86
N PHE A 65 2.51 -9.31 3.63
CA PHE A 65 1.25 -9.61 2.91
C PHE A 65 0.34 -10.53 3.73
N LYS A 66 0.88 -11.65 4.23
CA LYS A 66 0.10 -12.61 5.03
C LYS A 66 -0.36 -12.02 6.37
N ASN A 67 0.51 -11.32 7.07
CA ASN A 67 0.19 -10.74 8.37
C ASN A 67 -0.90 -9.67 8.26
N ALA A 68 -0.82 -8.80 7.25
CA ALA A 68 -1.81 -7.76 6.99
C ALA A 68 -3.14 -8.36 6.50
N PHE A 69 -3.09 -9.35 5.61
CA PHE A 69 -4.29 -10.06 5.14
C PHE A 69 -5.07 -10.71 6.28
N ASN A 70 -4.38 -11.51 7.11
CA ASN A 70 -5.01 -12.14 8.27
C ASN A 70 -5.61 -11.10 9.21
N LEU A 71 -4.93 -9.97 9.43
CA LEU A 71 -5.44 -8.91 10.29
C LEU A 71 -6.69 -8.22 9.73
N ALA A 72 -6.77 -8.03 8.42
CA ALA A 72 -7.96 -7.48 7.76
C ALA A 72 -9.13 -8.48 7.75
N LEU A 73 -8.86 -9.78 7.62
CA LEU A 73 -9.88 -10.83 7.76
C LEU A 73 -10.42 -10.93 9.19
N ASP A 74 -9.53 -10.88 10.19
CA ASP A 74 -9.89 -11.02 11.60
C ASP A 74 -10.58 -9.76 12.15
N ASN A 75 -10.46 -8.63 11.47
CA ASN A 75 -11.06 -7.37 11.90
C ASN A 75 -11.60 -6.55 10.72
N ALA A 76 -12.92 -6.60 10.52
CA ALA A 76 -13.64 -5.87 9.47
C ALA A 76 -13.57 -4.34 9.58
N SER A 77 -13.08 -3.78 10.69
CA SER A 77 -12.83 -2.34 10.80
C SER A 77 -11.49 -1.92 10.18
N LEU A 78 -10.67 -2.86 9.73
CA LEU A 78 -9.37 -2.62 9.15
C LEU A 78 -9.39 -2.99 7.67
N THR A 79 -8.78 -2.13 6.84
CA THR A 79 -8.68 -2.33 5.40
C THR A 79 -7.26 -2.73 5.04
N TYR A 80 -7.10 -3.76 4.21
CA TYR A 80 -5.81 -4.18 3.69
C TYR A 80 -5.24 -3.14 2.72
N CYS A 81 -3.95 -2.82 2.84
CA CYS A 81 -3.25 -1.95 1.90
C CYS A 81 -1.96 -2.62 1.40
N GLU A 82 -1.65 -2.42 0.12
CA GLU A 82 -0.37 -2.81 -0.48
C GLU A 82 0.28 -1.62 -1.19
N GLY A 83 1.60 -1.54 -1.12
CA GLY A 83 2.36 -0.48 -1.77
C GLY A 83 3.81 -0.45 -1.33
N PHE A 84 4.40 0.73 -1.27
CA PHE A 84 5.81 0.90 -0.94
C PHE A 84 6.00 1.62 0.40
N VAL A 85 6.99 1.14 1.15
CA VAL A 85 7.49 1.83 2.33
C VAL A 85 8.95 2.22 2.12
N ARG A 86 9.32 3.31 2.77
CA ARG A 86 10.71 3.77 2.85
C ARG A 86 11.25 3.45 4.23
N ASP A 87 12.29 2.63 4.28
CA ASP A 87 12.85 2.19 5.56
C ASP A 87 13.30 3.40 6.42
N PRO A 88 13.47 3.23 7.75
CA PRO A 88 13.87 4.33 8.63
C PRO A 88 15.21 4.99 8.26
N SER A 89 16.13 4.27 7.61
CA SER A 89 17.39 4.85 7.13
C SER A 89 17.25 5.62 5.82
N GLY A 90 16.10 5.52 5.13
CA GLY A 90 15.83 6.17 3.85
C GLY A 90 16.64 5.60 2.68
N SER A 91 17.22 4.41 2.80
CA SER A 91 18.08 3.82 1.77
C SER A 91 17.36 2.77 0.93
N LEU A 92 16.31 2.13 1.47
CA LEU A 92 15.63 1.02 0.85
C LEU A 92 14.14 1.27 0.66
N LEU A 93 13.70 0.91 -0.54
CA LEU A 93 12.31 0.84 -0.95
C LEU A 93 11.84 -0.60 -0.92
N ILE A 94 10.76 -0.83 -0.18
CA ILE A 94 10.28 -2.18 0.09
C ILE A 94 8.81 -2.23 -0.35
N LEU A 95 8.50 -3.13 -1.30
CA LEU A 95 7.13 -3.51 -1.55
C LEU A 95 6.60 -4.20 -0.30
N HIS A 96 5.49 -3.71 0.24
CA HIS A 96 5.04 -4.01 1.58
C HIS A 96 3.52 -3.94 1.68
N ALA A 97 2.99 -4.58 2.73
CA ALA A 97 1.57 -4.58 3.04
C ALA A 97 1.34 -4.27 4.51
N TRP A 98 0.25 -3.55 4.78
CA TRP A 98 -0.20 -3.12 6.09
C TRP A 98 -1.73 -3.10 6.10
N VAL A 99 -2.33 -2.68 7.22
CA VAL A 99 -3.76 -2.34 7.23
C VAL A 99 -3.94 -0.88 7.64
N THR A 100 -5.06 -0.28 7.25
CA THR A 100 -5.47 1.04 7.69
C THR A 100 -6.80 0.97 8.43
N ASP A 101 -7.04 1.97 9.28
CA ASP A 101 -8.29 2.16 10.00
C ASP A 101 -9.29 3.05 9.24
N GLY A 102 -8.95 3.49 8.02
CA GLY A 102 -9.76 4.41 7.23
C GLY A 102 -9.68 5.87 7.64
N HIS A 103 -8.77 6.21 8.57
CA HIS A 103 -8.48 7.58 8.98
C HIS A 103 -7.09 8.02 8.52
N GLY A 104 -6.57 7.40 7.46
CA GLY A 104 -5.27 7.72 6.89
C GLY A 104 -4.06 7.20 7.66
N ARG A 105 -4.24 6.34 8.68
CA ARG A 105 -3.14 5.77 9.47
C ARG A 105 -2.73 4.40 8.94
N ALA A 106 -1.43 4.15 8.86
CA ALA A 106 -0.88 2.82 8.56
C ALA A 106 -0.64 2.05 9.87
N ILE A 107 -1.29 0.90 10.01
CA ILE A 107 -1.14 -0.04 11.10
C ILE A 107 -0.37 -1.25 10.59
N ASP A 108 0.87 -1.39 11.05
CA ASP A 108 1.79 -2.42 10.59
C ASP A 108 2.01 -3.46 11.70
N ASN A 109 1.61 -4.70 11.43
CA ASN A 109 1.84 -5.82 12.32
C ASN A 109 3.08 -6.66 11.93
N THR A 110 3.95 -6.17 11.06
CA THR A 110 5.18 -6.87 10.63
C THR A 110 6.44 -6.12 11.00
N LEU A 111 6.44 -4.80 10.86
CA LEU A 111 7.56 -3.95 11.25
C LEU A 111 7.50 -3.65 12.75
N ARG A 112 8.67 -3.66 13.41
CA ARG A 112 8.75 -3.36 14.84
C ARG A 112 8.59 -1.86 15.10
N GLU A 113 9.22 -1.07 14.25
CA GLU A 113 9.18 0.39 14.26
C GLU A 113 8.54 0.85 12.94
N PRO A 114 7.73 1.92 12.95
CA PRO A 114 7.18 2.46 11.73
C PRO A 114 8.29 2.96 10.77
N PRO A 115 8.16 2.73 9.45
CA PRO A 115 8.98 3.36 8.43
C PRO A 115 8.72 4.87 8.35
N SER A 116 9.53 5.54 7.55
CA SER A 116 9.45 7.01 7.40
C SER A 116 8.31 7.48 6.49
N ALA A 117 7.79 6.61 5.62
CA ALA A 117 6.65 6.89 4.76
C ALA A 117 5.95 5.60 4.28
N TYR A 118 4.65 5.71 4.03
CA TYR A 118 3.79 4.70 3.39
C TYR A 118 3.07 5.31 2.19
N ALA A 119 3.21 4.70 1.02
CA ALA A 119 2.45 5.02 -0.19
C ALA A 119 1.80 3.74 -0.72
N GLY A 120 0.47 3.67 -0.75
CA GLY A 120 -0.20 2.42 -1.10
C GLY A 120 -1.66 2.56 -1.49
N VAL A 121 -2.24 1.42 -1.84
CA VAL A 121 -3.61 1.30 -2.34
C VAL A 121 -4.41 0.42 -1.38
N PRO A 122 -5.61 0.85 -0.94
CA PRO A 122 -6.49 0.04 -0.12
C PRO A 122 -7.31 -0.92 -0.97
N PHE A 123 -7.35 -2.19 -0.57
CA PHE A 123 -8.09 -3.25 -1.26
C PHE A 123 -9.26 -3.74 -0.43
N ARG A 124 -10.36 -4.05 -1.11
CA ARG A 124 -11.53 -4.65 -0.47
C ARG A 124 -11.19 -6.04 0.05
N THR A 125 -11.62 -6.34 1.26
CA THR A 125 -11.36 -7.63 1.91
C THR A 125 -12.03 -8.79 1.17
N ASP A 126 -13.21 -8.58 0.58
CA ASP A 126 -13.92 -9.61 -0.20
C ASP A 126 -13.15 -9.96 -1.49
N PHE A 127 -12.72 -8.95 -2.25
CA PHE A 127 -11.86 -9.11 -3.42
C PHE A 127 -10.57 -9.86 -3.08
N LEU A 128 -9.88 -9.44 -2.02
CA LEU A 128 -8.62 -10.05 -1.59
C LEU A 128 -8.80 -11.52 -1.18
N ASN A 129 -9.88 -11.84 -0.47
CA ASN A 129 -10.20 -13.21 -0.08
C ASN A 129 -10.52 -14.09 -1.29
N ASP A 130 -11.32 -13.58 -2.23
CA ASP A 130 -11.65 -14.29 -3.46
C ASP A 130 -10.41 -14.54 -4.33
N TYR A 131 -9.55 -13.52 -4.45
CA TYR A 131 -8.26 -13.63 -5.13
C TYR A 131 -7.40 -14.72 -4.49
N HIS A 132 -7.25 -14.69 -3.15
CA HIS A 132 -6.48 -15.66 -2.38
C HIS A 132 -6.96 -17.10 -2.62
N LEU A 133 -8.27 -17.33 -2.60
CA LEU A 133 -8.88 -18.65 -2.79
C LEU A 133 -8.69 -19.17 -4.22
N ARG A 134 -8.82 -18.31 -5.24
CA ARG A 134 -8.67 -18.68 -6.65
C ARG A 134 -7.21 -18.93 -7.03
N ASN A 135 -6.29 -18.15 -6.46
CA ASN A 135 -4.89 -18.08 -6.89
C ASN A 135 -3.94 -18.83 -5.94
N ARG A 136 -4.39 -19.98 -5.43
CA ARG A 136 -3.57 -20.92 -4.63
C ARG A 136 -2.85 -20.24 -3.45
N ALA A 137 -3.58 -19.41 -2.72
CA ALA A 137 -3.11 -18.72 -1.53
C ALA A 137 -2.04 -17.62 -1.76
N VAL A 138 -1.89 -17.09 -2.99
CA VAL A 138 -1.12 -15.86 -3.24
C VAL A 138 -1.85 -14.66 -2.63
N ILE A 139 -1.12 -13.77 -1.96
CA ILE A 139 -1.68 -12.59 -1.26
C ILE A 139 -1.05 -11.28 -1.76
N CYS A 140 0.19 -11.31 -2.28
CA CYS A 140 0.83 -10.12 -2.83
C CYS A 140 0.22 -9.82 -4.20
N LEU A 141 -0.64 -8.82 -4.25
CA LEU A 141 -1.43 -8.46 -5.42
C LEU A 141 -0.57 -7.78 -6.49
N LEU A 142 0.38 -6.93 -6.07
CA LEU A 142 1.17 -6.13 -7.01
C LEU A 142 2.38 -6.89 -7.58
N ASP A 143 2.80 -8.01 -6.98
CA ASP A 143 3.93 -8.83 -7.44
C ASP A 143 3.58 -10.31 -7.68
N ASP A 144 2.34 -10.56 -8.12
CA ASP A 144 1.87 -11.90 -8.47
C ASP A 144 2.39 -12.37 -9.85
N HIS A 145 3.69 -12.60 -9.92
CA HIS A 145 4.36 -13.14 -11.11
C HIS A 145 3.94 -14.57 -11.46
N LEU A 146 3.31 -15.31 -10.53
CA LEU A 146 2.84 -16.67 -10.79
C LEU A 146 1.61 -16.69 -11.68
N HIS A 147 0.86 -15.58 -11.73
CA HIS A 147 -0.35 -15.40 -12.53
C HIS A 147 -0.20 -14.27 -13.54
N ASP A 148 1.05 -13.94 -13.93
CA ASP A 148 1.36 -12.90 -14.93
C ASP A 148 0.88 -11.50 -14.52
N TRP A 149 0.98 -11.18 -13.22
CA TRP A 149 0.73 -9.86 -12.62
C TRP A 149 -0.60 -9.21 -13.06
N PRO A 150 -1.74 -9.84 -12.77
CA PRO A 150 -3.04 -9.41 -13.30
C PRO A 150 -3.42 -7.99 -12.86
N MET A 151 -3.03 -7.58 -11.64
CA MET A 151 -3.26 -6.23 -11.13
C MET A 151 -2.55 -5.13 -11.92
N LEU A 152 -1.49 -5.47 -12.66
CA LEU A 152 -0.75 -4.53 -13.49
C LEU A 152 -1.32 -4.45 -14.93
N GLY A 153 -2.38 -5.20 -15.23
CA GLY A 153 -3.13 -5.17 -16.48
C GLY A 153 -4.64 -5.03 -16.23
N GLU A 154 -5.44 -5.87 -16.90
CA GLU A 154 -6.91 -5.79 -17.00
C GLU A 154 -7.63 -5.83 -15.64
N LEU A 155 -7.11 -6.57 -14.66
CA LEU A 155 -7.71 -6.59 -13.32
C LEU A 155 -7.55 -5.22 -12.63
N GLY A 156 -6.39 -4.59 -12.81
CA GLY A 156 -6.12 -3.25 -12.29
C GLY A 156 -6.93 -2.14 -12.96
N ASP A 157 -7.38 -2.33 -14.21
CA ASP A 157 -8.20 -1.37 -14.96
C ASP A 157 -9.66 -1.26 -14.47
N ARG A 158 -10.04 -2.05 -13.46
CA ARG A 158 -11.42 -2.14 -12.92
C ARG A 158 -11.45 -1.81 -11.43
N PRO A 159 -11.08 -0.57 -11.02
CA PRO A 159 -10.95 -0.18 -9.62
C PRO A 159 -12.21 -0.36 -8.78
N GLU A 160 -13.39 -0.32 -9.40
CA GLU A 160 -14.67 -0.62 -8.75
C GLU A 160 -14.76 -2.04 -8.19
N GLU A 161 -13.98 -3.00 -8.71
CA GLU A 161 -13.97 -4.39 -8.25
C GLU A 161 -13.10 -4.58 -7.00
N TRP A 162 -12.06 -3.76 -6.81
CA TRP A 162 -11.01 -4.05 -5.83
C TRP A 162 -10.65 -2.90 -4.90
N LEU A 163 -10.90 -1.65 -5.27
CA LEU A 163 -10.56 -0.48 -4.44
C LEU A 163 -11.52 -0.40 -3.25
N GLU A 164 -10.98 -0.18 -2.05
CA GLU A 164 -11.79 0.06 -0.85
C GLU A 164 -11.81 1.55 -0.51
N PRO A 165 -12.91 2.29 -0.80
CA PRO A 165 -12.99 3.72 -0.53
C PRO A 165 -12.83 4.06 0.95
N LYS A 166 -13.27 3.19 1.86
CA LYS A 166 -13.11 3.43 3.30
C LYS A 166 -11.67 3.35 3.78
N GLY A 167 -10.79 2.72 3.01
CA GLY A 167 -9.37 2.61 3.34
C GLY A 167 -8.50 3.71 2.74
N GLN A 168 -9.08 4.74 2.12
CA GLN A 168 -8.29 5.82 1.52
C GLN A 168 -7.40 6.52 2.57
N GLY A 169 -6.19 6.88 2.13
CA GLY A 169 -5.19 7.50 2.99
C GLY A 169 -5.49 8.97 3.28
N ALA A 170 -4.56 9.63 3.98
CA ALA A 170 -4.70 11.04 4.37
C ALA A 170 -4.74 12.01 3.18
N ALA A 171 -4.03 11.67 2.08
CA ALA A 171 -4.00 12.44 0.85
C ALA A 171 -3.69 11.55 -0.35
N ARG A 172 -4.10 11.99 -1.55
CA ARG A 172 -3.67 11.38 -2.81
C ARG A 172 -2.16 11.54 -3.01
N LEU A 173 -1.55 10.56 -3.68
CA LEU A 173 -0.11 10.60 -3.99
C LEU A 173 0.28 11.81 -4.85
N LEU A 174 -0.52 12.07 -5.87
CA LEU A 174 -0.46 13.29 -6.68
C LEU A 174 -1.69 14.16 -6.38
N ILE A 175 -1.45 15.43 -6.07
CA ILE A 175 -2.51 16.42 -5.90
C ILE A 175 -2.93 16.89 -7.30
N GLY A 176 -4.04 16.37 -7.80
CA GLY A 176 -4.69 16.84 -9.03
C GLY A 176 -4.21 16.17 -10.32
N GLY A 177 -5.11 15.39 -10.91
CA GLY A 177 -5.37 15.45 -12.35
C GLY A 177 -6.65 16.25 -12.56
#